data_AF-A0A3B9I6Q4-F1
#
_entry.id   AF-A0A3B9I6Q4-F1
#
_cell.length_a   1.000
_cell.length_b   1.000
_cell.length_c   1.000
_cell.angle_alpha   90.00
_cell.angle_beta   90.00
_cell.angle_gamma   90.00
#
_symmetry.space_group_name_H-M   'P 1'
#
loop_
_entity.id
_entity.type
_entity.pdbx_description
1 polymer ?
#
loop_
_entity_poly.entity_id
_entity_poly.type
_entity_poly.pdbx_seq_one_letter_code
_entity_poly.pdbx_strand_id
1 'polypeptide(L)'
;MKWKESLLVLMTILSVALMACTKSDGYVYQFTEKNVVEIGLDLTAELVAEGVMLVNHKFPWGANSLVIEMSNSDVVLIDTPYTYDATKELVEWIKSEVGDERTIVAINTGFHFDNLGGNGYLIEQGYKIYSTSQTVDMIYEKGEPSRAWFLEHVKSFSDKKYYETYQNLAYVKASDLGNTTDANMSEWTESIIKLMDKYDEEMVKYLIPGHGKAGTIKLLDKTLALLLEK
;
A
#
# COMPACT_ATOMS: atom_id res chain seq x y z
N MET A 1 38.49 -42.41 -25.91
CA MET A 1 37.34 -42.57 -24.97
C MET A 1 37.93 -42.80 -23.59
N LYS A 2 37.78 -41.94 -22.57
CA LYS A 2 36.61 -41.16 -22.17
C LYS A 2 37.07 -39.84 -21.53
N TRP A 3 36.83 -38.74 -22.23
CA TRP A 3 36.78 -37.40 -21.67
C TRP A 3 35.31 -37.11 -21.37
N LYS A 4 34.78 -37.49 -20.20
CA LYS A 4 33.37 -37.18 -19.85
C LYS A 4 33.06 -36.90 -18.38
N GLU A 5 34.03 -36.84 -17.47
CA GLU A 5 33.71 -36.72 -16.03
C GLU A 5 34.16 -35.40 -15.37
N SER A 6 34.71 -34.44 -16.11
CA SER A 6 35.21 -33.17 -15.53
C SER A 6 34.33 -31.94 -15.77
N LEU A 7 33.11 -32.10 -16.27
CA LEU A 7 32.23 -30.97 -16.65
C LEU A 7 31.06 -30.70 -15.70
N LEU A 8 30.85 -31.53 -14.66
CA LEU A 8 29.67 -31.39 -13.77
C LEU A 8 29.94 -30.65 -12.45
N VAL A 9 31.18 -30.25 -12.15
CA VAL A 9 31.52 -29.52 -10.90
C VAL A 9 31.75 -28.02 -11.15
N LEU A 10 31.81 -27.58 -12.40
CA LEU A 10 32.00 -26.16 -12.74
C LEU A 10 30.72 -25.35 -12.88
N MET A 11 29.53 -25.96 -12.75
CA MET A 11 28.24 -25.25 -12.85
C MET A 11 27.59 -24.89 -11.51
N THR A 12 28.22 -25.24 -10.37
CA THR A 12 27.69 -24.97 -9.02
C THR A 12 28.44 -23.89 -8.26
N ILE A 13 29.40 -23.19 -8.88
CA ILE A 13 30.22 -22.14 -8.23
C ILE A 13 30.15 -20.82 -9.02
N LEU A 14 28.99 -20.53 -9.63
CA LEU A 14 28.73 -19.24 -10.28
C LEU A 14 27.38 -18.63 -9.85
N SER A 15 27.06 -18.73 -8.55
CA SER A 15 25.97 -17.98 -7.92
C SER A 15 26.35 -17.37 -6.56
N VAL A 16 27.66 -17.31 -6.23
CA VAL A 16 28.13 -16.71 -4.98
C VAL A 16 29.21 -15.67 -5.27
N ALA A 17 28.78 -14.51 -5.74
CA ALA A 17 29.46 -13.20 -5.68
C ALA A 17 28.41 -12.17 -6.15
N LEU A 18 27.92 -11.21 -5.36
CA LEU A 18 28.58 -10.40 -4.37
C LEU A 18 27.66 -10.16 -3.16
N MET A 19 28.14 -10.51 -1.98
CA MET A 19 27.61 -10.00 -0.73
C MET A 19 28.69 -9.14 -0.06
N ALA A 20 28.21 -8.03 0.54
CA ALA A 20 28.90 -7.01 1.34
C ALA A 20 29.65 -5.94 0.51
N CYS A 21 29.38 -4.64 0.69
CA CYS A 21 29.29 -3.98 1.99
C CYS A 21 28.63 -2.58 1.88
N THR A 22 27.63 -2.29 2.72
CA THR A 22 27.61 -1.11 3.62
C THR A 22 26.65 -1.42 4.77
N LYS A 23 27.16 -1.48 6.00
CA LYS A 23 26.34 -1.83 7.18
C LYS A 23 25.35 -0.71 7.52
N SER A 24 24.06 -1.02 7.39
CA SER A 24 23.06 -0.83 8.43
C SER A 24 22.12 -2.04 8.40
N ASP A 25 22.18 -2.84 9.46
CA ASP A 25 21.30 -3.96 9.82
C ASP A 25 21.21 -5.22 8.96
N GLY A 26 22.12 -5.50 8.03
CA GLY A 26 22.37 -6.88 7.51
C GLY A 26 21.19 -7.60 6.84
N TYR A 27 20.05 -6.94 6.72
CA TYR A 27 18.83 -7.40 6.13
C TYR A 27 18.90 -7.15 4.63
N VAL A 28 18.58 -8.16 3.83
CA VAL A 28 18.57 -8.04 2.37
C VAL A 28 17.12 -7.96 1.92
N TYR A 29 16.74 -6.78 1.46
CA TYR A 29 15.44 -6.54 0.86
C TYR A 29 15.25 -7.40 -0.38
N GLN A 30 14.10 -8.04 -0.48
CA GLN A 30 13.73 -8.88 -1.62
C GLN A 30 13.09 -8.04 -2.73
N PHE A 31 12.39 -6.97 -2.37
CA PHE A 31 11.88 -5.98 -3.33
C PHE A 31 13.05 -5.20 -3.96
N THR A 32 13.45 -5.61 -5.16
CA THR A 32 14.63 -5.07 -5.86
C THR A 32 14.37 -4.67 -7.31
N GLU A 33 13.26 -5.13 -7.91
CA GLU A 33 12.90 -4.84 -9.30
C GLU A 33 12.47 -3.37 -9.46
N LYS A 34 13.12 -2.65 -10.37
CA LYS A 34 12.88 -1.21 -10.58
C LYS A 34 11.84 -0.92 -11.65
N ASN A 35 11.48 -1.92 -12.45
CA ASN A 35 10.42 -1.76 -13.44
C ASN A 35 9.04 -1.85 -12.79
N VAL A 36 8.07 -1.19 -13.41
CA VAL A 36 6.66 -1.38 -13.06
C VAL A 36 6.25 -2.80 -13.44
N VAL A 37 5.67 -3.53 -12.49
CA VAL A 37 5.18 -4.89 -12.67
C VAL A 37 3.65 -4.90 -12.57
N GLU A 38 2.98 -5.61 -13.47
CA GLU A 38 1.54 -5.90 -13.36
C GLU A 38 1.38 -7.12 -12.44
N ILE A 39 0.66 -6.96 -11.32
CA ILE A 39 0.56 -7.98 -10.25
C ILE A 39 -0.84 -8.59 -10.12
N GLY A 40 -1.72 -8.28 -11.07
CA GLY A 40 -3.12 -8.66 -11.03
C GLY A 40 -3.87 -8.11 -12.23
N LEU A 41 -5.20 -8.15 -12.18
CA LEU A 41 -6.02 -7.65 -13.29
C LEU A 41 -5.89 -6.14 -13.47
N ASP A 42 -5.88 -5.40 -12.36
CA ASP A 42 -5.92 -3.93 -12.34
C ASP A 42 -4.90 -3.34 -11.34
N LEU A 43 -3.83 -4.08 -11.04
CA LEU A 43 -2.80 -3.72 -10.07
C LEU A 43 -1.43 -3.60 -10.70
N THR A 44 -0.72 -2.52 -10.37
CA THR A 44 0.71 -2.36 -10.70
C THR A 44 1.53 -2.14 -9.45
N ALA A 45 2.76 -2.66 -9.41
CA ALA A 45 3.75 -2.39 -8.37
C ALA A 45 5.00 -1.72 -8.95
N GLU A 46 5.55 -0.73 -8.24
CA GLU A 46 6.79 -0.03 -8.59
C GLU A 46 7.66 0.15 -7.35
N LEU A 47 8.96 -0.17 -7.43
CA LEU A 47 9.90 0.10 -6.34
C LEU A 47 10.19 1.59 -6.24
N VAL A 48 9.83 2.20 -5.10
CA VAL A 48 10.02 3.63 -4.84
C VAL A 48 11.19 3.90 -3.89
N ALA A 49 11.50 2.98 -2.99
CA ALA A 49 12.69 2.99 -2.16
C ALA A 49 13.11 1.54 -1.86
N GLU A 50 14.31 1.34 -1.31
CA GLU A 50 14.78 0.02 -0.92
C GLU A 50 13.79 -0.61 0.07
N GLY A 51 13.24 -1.79 -0.27
CA GLY A 51 12.20 -2.45 0.53
C GLY A 51 10.81 -1.81 0.49
N VAL A 52 10.57 -0.80 -0.34
CA VAL A 52 9.29 -0.09 -0.41
C VAL A 52 8.73 -0.11 -1.82
N MET A 53 7.58 -0.78 -1.97
CA MET A 53 6.81 -0.83 -3.21
C MET A 53 5.60 0.09 -3.13
N LEU A 54 5.40 0.88 -4.18
CA LEU A 54 4.16 1.59 -4.46
C LEU A 54 3.26 0.68 -5.30
N VAL A 55 2.10 0.34 -4.78
CA VAL A 55 1.08 -0.43 -5.49
C VAL A 55 -0.05 0.50 -5.89
N ASN A 56 -0.48 0.44 -7.15
CA ASN A 56 -1.63 1.22 -7.64
C ASN A 56 -2.74 0.28 -8.08
N HIS A 57 -3.96 0.50 -7.57
CA HIS A 57 -5.19 -0.12 -8.06
C HIS A 57 -5.88 0.85 -9.02
N LYS A 58 -5.92 0.50 -10.30
CA LYS A 58 -6.31 1.40 -11.40
C LYS A 58 -7.79 1.78 -11.39
N PHE A 59 -8.65 0.87 -10.92
CA PHE A 59 -10.10 1.03 -10.94
C PHE A 59 -10.66 1.08 -9.51
N PRO A 60 -11.71 1.87 -9.22
CA PRO A 60 -12.46 2.80 -10.09
C PRO A 60 -11.72 4.10 -10.41
N TRP A 61 -10.80 4.49 -9.54
CA TRP A 61 -9.86 5.59 -9.74
C TRP A 61 -8.52 5.13 -9.19
N GLY A 62 -7.40 5.53 -9.79
CA GLY A 62 -6.08 5.12 -9.33
C GLY A 62 -5.86 5.43 -7.84
N ALA A 63 -5.76 4.39 -7.01
CA ALA A 63 -5.49 4.49 -5.57
C ALA A 63 -4.18 3.79 -5.22
N ASN A 64 -3.42 4.40 -4.31
CA ASN A 64 -2.10 3.94 -3.93
C ASN A 64 -2.11 3.20 -2.58
N SER A 65 -1.43 2.07 -2.54
CA SER A 65 -1.03 1.34 -1.34
C SER A 65 0.50 1.33 -1.23
N LEU A 66 1.03 1.18 -0.02
CA LEU A 66 2.46 0.91 0.19
C LEU A 66 2.67 -0.47 0.77
N VAL A 67 3.64 -1.19 0.21
CA VAL A 67 4.15 -2.43 0.77
C VAL A 67 5.57 -2.17 1.23
N ILE A 68 5.80 -2.34 2.52
CA ILE A 68 7.08 -2.03 3.16
C ILE A 68 7.61 -3.31 3.80
N GLU A 69 8.75 -3.77 3.31
CA GLU A 69 9.50 -4.85 3.92
C GLU A 69 10.27 -4.32 5.13
N MET A 70 10.07 -4.97 6.29
CA MET A 70 10.70 -4.58 7.55
C MET A 70 11.94 -5.43 7.81
N SER A 71 12.89 -4.91 8.58
CA SER A 71 14.15 -5.62 8.90
C SER A 71 13.97 -6.89 9.73
N ASN A 72 12.80 -7.07 10.37
CA ASN A 72 12.41 -8.28 11.07
C ASN A 72 11.68 -9.30 10.16
N SER A 73 11.69 -9.08 8.85
CA SER A 73 11.01 -9.84 7.81
C SER A 73 9.48 -9.66 7.74
N ASP A 74 8.86 -8.89 8.64
CA ASP A 74 7.44 -8.55 8.49
C ASP A 74 7.22 -7.65 7.27
N VAL A 75 5.99 -7.64 6.77
CA VAL A 75 5.55 -6.72 5.73
C VAL A 75 4.48 -5.80 6.29
N VAL A 76 4.71 -4.50 6.21
CA VAL A 76 3.71 -3.48 6.52
C VAL A 76 2.98 -3.09 5.24
N LEU A 77 1.66 -3.24 5.24
CA LEU A 77 0.77 -2.80 4.17
C LEU A 77 0.07 -1.52 4.60
N ILE A 78 0.39 -0.39 3.97
CA ILE A 78 -0.34 0.87 4.18
C ILE A 78 -1.45 0.93 3.14
N ASP A 79 -2.69 0.89 3.63
CA ASP A 79 -3.93 0.85 2.86
C ASP A 79 -4.07 -0.37 1.93
N THR A 80 -5.29 -0.89 1.81
CA THR A 80 -5.58 -2.02 0.91
C THR A 80 -6.06 -1.53 -0.45
N PRO A 81 -5.87 -2.30 -1.54
CA PRO A 81 -6.68 -2.13 -2.73
C PRO A 81 -8.18 -2.10 -2.41
N TYR A 82 -8.94 -1.41 -3.26
CA TYR A 82 -10.39 -1.22 -3.10
C TYR A 82 -11.25 -2.45 -2.79
N THR A 83 -10.80 -3.66 -3.14
CA THR A 83 -11.63 -4.86 -3.09
C THR A 83 -10.90 -6.02 -2.43
N TYR A 84 -11.69 -6.96 -1.93
CA TYR A 84 -11.22 -8.25 -1.44
C TYR A 84 -10.33 -8.95 -2.47
N ASP A 85 -10.79 -9.09 -3.72
CA ASP A 85 -10.08 -9.84 -4.77
C ASP A 85 -8.75 -9.17 -5.15
N ALA A 86 -8.72 -7.84 -5.30
CA ALA A 86 -7.48 -7.13 -5.58
C ALA A 86 -6.49 -7.23 -4.40
N THR A 87 -6.99 -7.19 -3.16
CA THR A 87 -6.13 -7.38 -1.98
C THR A 87 -5.57 -8.80 -1.90
N LYS A 88 -6.35 -9.80 -2.32
CA LYS A 88 -5.89 -11.18 -2.45
C LYS A 88 -4.77 -11.29 -3.50
N GLU A 89 -4.95 -10.73 -4.70
CA GLU A 89 -3.92 -10.71 -5.75
C GLU A 89 -2.64 -10.04 -5.24
N LEU A 90 -2.76 -8.90 -4.55
CA LEU A 90 -1.64 -8.21 -3.94
C LEU A 90 -0.91 -9.09 -2.90
N VAL A 91 -1.62 -9.73 -1.98
CA VAL A 91 -1.01 -10.56 -0.93
C VAL A 91 -0.36 -11.81 -1.51
N GLU A 92 -0.98 -12.46 -2.50
CA GLU A 92 -0.39 -13.59 -3.20
C GLU A 92 0.90 -13.19 -3.93
N TRP A 93 0.92 -12.01 -4.57
CA TRP A 93 2.13 -11.46 -5.16
C TRP A 93 3.21 -11.16 -4.11
N ILE A 94 2.88 -10.49 -3.00
CA ILE A 94 3.81 -10.22 -1.89
C ILE A 94 4.47 -11.53 -1.44
N LYS A 95 3.67 -12.56 -1.17
CA LYS A 95 4.17 -13.88 -0.74
C LYS A 95 5.11 -14.51 -1.77
N SER A 96 4.84 -14.31 -3.06
CA SER A 96 5.70 -14.82 -4.13
C SER A 96 7.06 -14.12 -4.20
N GLU A 97 7.13 -12.84 -3.82
CA GLU A 97 8.36 -12.04 -3.82
C GLU A 97 9.18 -12.26 -2.54
N VAL A 98 8.51 -12.31 -1.39
CA VAL A 98 9.20 -12.25 -0.09
C VAL A 98 9.15 -13.55 0.71
N GLY A 99 8.30 -14.51 0.35
CA GLY A 99 8.04 -15.75 1.08
C GLY A 99 6.68 -15.75 1.80
N ASP A 100 6.07 -16.93 1.93
CA ASP A 100 4.72 -17.12 2.49
C ASP A 100 4.71 -17.13 4.03
N GLU A 101 5.87 -17.30 4.66
CA GLU A 101 6.03 -17.36 6.11
C GLU A 101 5.96 -15.99 6.80
N ARG A 102 6.00 -14.90 6.03
CA ARG A 102 6.08 -13.54 6.56
C ARG A 102 4.72 -13.05 7.03
N THR A 103 4.73 -12.33 8.17
CA THR A 103 3.52 -11.70 8.68
C THR A 103 3.25 -10.42 7.91
N ILE A 104 2.00 -10.25 7.48
CA ILE A 104 1.51 -8.97 6.97
C ILE A 104 0.80 -8.24 8.12
N VAL A 105 1.16 -6.98 8.33
CA VAL A 105 0.49 -6.04 9.22
C VAL A 105 -0.04 -4.88 8.40
N ALA A 106 -1.35 -4.70 8.39
CA ALA A 106 -1.98 -3.61 7.66
C ALA A 106 -2.22 -2.38 8.55
N ILE A 107 -2.09 -1.19 7.97
CA ILE A 107 -2.45 0.09 8.58
C ILE A 107 -3.39 0.81 7.61
N ASN A 108 -4.64 1.04 8.02
CA ASN A 108 -5.57 1.87 7.25
C ASN A 108 -5.44 3.33 7.67
N THR A 109 -5.20 4.21 6.69
CA THR A 109 -5.03 5.65 6.90
C THR A 109 -6.35 6.43 6.78
N GLY A 110 -7.39 5.79 6.23
CA GLY A 110 -8.72 6.37 6.07
C GLY A 110 -9.84 5.32 6.15
N PHE A 111 -11.09 5.79 6.06
CA PHE A 111 -12.29 4.94 6.20
C PHE A 111 -12.94 4.57 4.85
N HIS A 112 -12.42 5.08 3.74
CA HIS A 112 -12.96 4.78 2.42
C HIS A 112 -12.44 3.42 1.90
N PHE A 113 -13.10 2.87 0.88
CA PHE A 113 -12.75 1.53 0.38
C PHE A 113 -11.35 1.45 -0.23
N ASP A 114 -10.77 2.54 -0.73
CA ASP A 114 -9.35 2.64 -1.12
C ASP A 114 -8.37 2.48 0.05
N ASN A 115 -8.84 2.55 1.29
CA ASN A 115 -8.01 2.33 2.47
C ASN A 115 -8.26 0.94 3.08
N LEU A 116 -9.53 0.48 3.10
CA LEU A 116 -9.97 -0.67 3.89
C LEU A 116 -10.79 -1.74 3.12
N GLY A 117 -10.93 -1.62 1.80
CA GLY A 117 -11.74 -2.53 0.99
C GLY A 117 -11.26 -4.00 0.99
N GLY A 118 -9.98 -4.21 1.31
CA GLY A 118 -9.35 -5.52 1.46
C GLY A 118 -9.41 -6.12 2.86
N ASN A 119 -9.92 -5.40 3.86
CA ASN A 119 -9.80 -5.82 5.26
C ASN A 119 -10.48 -7.16 5.54
N GLY A 120 -11.58 -7.49 4.83
CA GLY A 120 -12.23 -8.80 4.95
C GLY A 120 -11.28 -9.96 4.63
N TYR A 121 -10.53 -9.86 3.52
CA TYR A 121 -9.54 -10.86 3.14
C TYR A 121 -8.42 -10.97 4.18
N LEU A 122 -7.89 -9.83 4.64
CA LEU A 122 -6.80 -9.80 5.61
C LEU A 122 -7.20 -10.46 6.94
N ILE A 123 -8.41 -10.23 7.43
CA ILE A 123 -8.94 -10.88 8.64
C ILE A 123 -9.07 -12.40 8.43
N GLU A 124 -9.57 -12.83 7.28
CA GLU A 124 -9.70 -14.26 6.95
C GLU A 124 -8.35 -14.98 6.92
N GLN A 125 -7.28 -14.29 6.50
CA GLN A 125 -5.91 -14.82 6.55
C GLN A 125 -5.26 -14.72 7.95
N GLY A 126 -5.94 -14.10 8.92
CA GLY A 126 -5.43 -13.92 10.28
C GLY A 126 -4.42 -12.76 10.44
N TYR A 127 -4.34 -11.85 9.47
CA TYR A 127 -3.46 -10.69 9.54
C TYR A 127 -4.00 -9.62 10.48
N LYS A 128 -3.08 -8.87 11.11
CA LYS A 128 -3.43 -7.76 12.00
C LYS A 128 -3.66 -6.50 11.19
N ILE A 129 -4.67 -5.73 11.59
CA ILE A 129 -5.04 -4.48 10.94
C ILE A 129 -5.16 -3.41 12.01
N TYR A 130 -4.46 -2.30 11.82
CA TYR A 130 -4.45 -1.14 12.70
C TYR A 130 -5.06 0.06 12.00
N SER A 131 -5.78 0.89 12.74
CA SER A 131 -6.26 2.20 12.27
C SER A 131 -6.40 3.14 13.47
N THR A 132 -6.79 4.39 13.25
CA THR A 132 -7.20 5.29 14.34
C THR A 132 -8.63 4.99 14.78
N SER A 133 -9.00 5.36 16.01
CA SER A 133 -10.37 5.15 16.49
C SER A 133 -11.32 6.02 15.68
N GLN A 134 -10.80 7.16 15.24
CA GLN A 134 -11.50 8.09 14.39
C GLN A 134 -11.82 7.49 13.01
N THR A 135 -10.92 6.70 12.42
CA THR A 135 -11.24 5.92 11.21
C THR A 135 -12.40 4.97 11.48
N VAL A 136 -12.42 4.32 12.64
CA VAL A 136 -13.53 3.45 13.05
C VAL A 136 -14.84 4.21 13.25
N ASP A 137 -14.80 5.39 13.90
CA ASP A 137 -15.98 6.24 14.09
C ASP A 137 -16.54 6.73 12.75
N MET A 138 -15.66 7.13 11.82
CA MET A 138 -16.07 7.52 10.46
C MET A 138 -16.71 6.39 9.66
N ILE A 139 -16.32 5.12 9.88
CA ILE A 139 -17.01 3.98 9.28
C ILE A 139 -18.49 3.96 9.72
N TYR A 140 -18.75 4.16 11.02
CA TYR A 140 -20.11 4.16 11.55
C TYR A 140 -20.93 5.37 11.10
N GLU A 141 -20.31 6.55 11.08
CA GLU A 141 -21.01 7.80 10.75
C GLU A 141 -21.22 8.00 9.24
N LYS A 142 -20.21 7.62 8.44
CA LYS A 142 -20.08 8.04 7.04
C LYS A 142 -19.94 6.87 6.07
N GLY A 143 -19.73 5.64 6.54
CA GLY A 143 -19.52 4.48 5.66
C GLY A 143 -20.65 4.27 4.65
N GLU A 144 -21.87 4.02 5.11
CA GLU A 144 -23.03 3.80 4.22
C GLU A 144 -23.36 5.01 3.34
N PRO A 145 -23.38 6.26 3.86
CA PRO A 145 -23.47 7.45 3.02
C PRO A 145 -22.39 7.52 1.92
N SER A 146 -21.12 7.23 2.25
CA SER A 146 -20.03 7.20 1.29
C SER A 146 -20.21 6.09 0.25
N ARG A 147 -20.71 4.91 0.63
CA ARG A 147 -21.04 3.83 -0.34
C ARG A 147 -22.15 4.28 -1.28
N ALA A 148 -23.21 4.90 -0.77
CA ALA A 148 -24.32 5.37 -1.60
C ALA A 148 -23.85 6.41 -2.62
N TRP A 149 -23.06 7.40 -2.17
CA TRP A 149 -22.44 8.38 -3.06
C TRP A 149 -21.53 7.72 -4.09
N PHE A 150 -20.67 6.79 -3.67
CA PHE A 150 -19.78 6.05 -4.54
C PHE A 150 -20.57 5.33 -5.64
N LEU A 151 -21.58 4.53 -5.27
CA LEU A 151 -22.42 3.79 -6.19
C LEU A 151 -23.11 4.72 -7.20
N GLU A 152 -23.52 5.92 -6.81
CA GLU A 152 -24.05 6.92 -7.76
C GLU A 152 -23.04 7.34 -8.83
N HIS A 153 -21.77 7.50 -8.46
CA HIS A 153 -20.72 7.98 -9.35
C HIS A 153 -20.13 6.86 -10.23
N VAL A 154 -20.25 5.60 -9.82
CA VAL A 154 -19.84 4.44 -10.63
C VAL A 154 -20.95 3.81 -11.49
N LYS A 155 -22.21 4.29 -11.37
CA LYS A 155 -23.36 3.85 -12.23
C LYS A 155 -23.10 3.98 -13.73
N SER A 156 -22.15 4.84 -14.15
CA SER A 156 -21.84 5.13 -15.56
C SER A 156 -20.68 4.30 -16.13
N PHE A 157 -19.95 3.53 -15.31
CA PHE A 157 -18.79 2.76 -15.77
C PHE A 157 -19.18 1.38 -16.32
N SER A 158 -18.47 0.98 -17.37
CA SER A 158 -18.69 -0.21 -18.22
C SER A 158 -18.33 -1.56 -17.58
N ASP A 159 -18.25 -1.65 -16.25
CA ASP A 159 -17.88 -2.90 -15.59
C ASP A 159 -18.77 -3.19 -14.38
N LYS A 160 -19.90 -3.85 -14.69
CA LYS A 160 -20.92 -4.31 -13.75
C LYS A 160 -20.34 -5.09 -12.56
N LYS A 161 -19.20 -5.76 -12.77
CA LYS A 161 -18.47 -6.50 -11.74
C LYS A 161 -18.18 -5.62 -10.52
N TYR A 162 -17.59 -4.44 -10.72
CA TYR A 162 -17.21 -3.57 -9.62
C TYR A 162 -18.43 -3.01 -8.90
N TYR A 163 -19.45 -2.56 -9.63
CA TYR A 163 -20.69 -2.09 -9.02
C TYR A 163 -21.29 -3.15 -8.07
N GLU A 164 -21.35 -4.40 -8.53
CA GLU A 164 -21.83 -5.53 -7.72
C GLU A 164 -20.91 -5.83 -6.52
N THR A 165 -19.59 -5.77 -6.71
CA THR A 165 -18.63 -5.91 -5.61
C THR A 165 -18.87 -4.85 -4.53
N TYR A 166 -18.92 -3.56 -4.89
CA TYR A 166 -19.08 -2.47 -3.92
C TYR A 166 -20.47 -2.43 -3.28
N GLN A 167 -21.51 -2.87 -3.99
CA GLN A 167 -22.85 -2.98 -3.41
C GLN A 167 -22.88 -3.93 -2.21
N ASN A 168 -22.05 -4.98 -2.23
CA ASN A 168 -22.04 -6.03 -1.21
C ASN A 168 -20.80 -5.96 -0.28
N LEU A 169 -19.85 -5.07 -0.55
CA LEU A 169 -18.62 -4.97 0.22
C LEU A 169 -18.89 -4.41 1.61
N ALA A 170 -18.68 -5.23 2.63
CA ALA A 170 -18.84 -4.82 4.02
C ALA A 170 -17.74 -3.83 4.43
N TYR A 171 -18.10 -2.83 5.24
CA TYR A 171 -17.10 -2.05 5.96
C TYR A 171 -16.52 -2.92 7.08
N VAL A 172 -15.28 -3.36 6.89
CA VAL A 172 -14.55 -4.17 7.85
C VAL A 172 -13.53 -3.29 8.55
N LYS A 173 -13.77 -3.00 9.84
CA LYS A 173 -12.89 -2.15 10.65
C LYS A 173 -11.58 -2.87 11.01
N ALA A 174 -10.56 -2.08 11.35
CA ALA A 174 -9.34 -2.59 11.97
C ALA A 174 -9.63 -3.31 13.30
N SER A 175 -8.77 -4.26 13.66
CA SER A 175 -8.91 -5.04 14.91
C SER A 175 -8.39 -4.28 16.14
N ASP A 176 -7.67 -3.18 15.94
CA ASP A 176 -7.18 -2.28 16.99
C ASP A 176 -7.50 -0.81 16.63
N LEU A 177 -7.81 -0.02 17.65
CA LEU A 177 -8.27 1.36 17.57
C LEU A 177 -7.13 2.37 17.41
N GLY A 178 -5.86 2.03 17.61
CA GLY A 178 -4.74 2.96 17.41
C GLY A 178 -4.96 4.35 18.05
N ASN A 179 -4.43 5.42 17.44
CA ASN A 179 -4.55 6.79 17.98
C ASN A 179 -5.97 7.37 17.79
N THR A 180 -6.45 8.20 18.73
CA THR A 180 -7.87 8.53 18.89
C THR A 180 -8.21 10.02 18.68
N THR A 181 -7.59 10.70 17.70
CA THR A 181 -7.80 12.15 17.50
C THR A 181 -8.09 12.51 16.04
N ASP A 182 -8.90 13.57 15.89
CA ASP A 182 -9.83 13.84 14.77
C ASP A 182 -9.24 14.25 13.41
N ALA A 183 -10.06 14.14 12.37
CA ALA A 183 -9.88 14.72 11.04
C ALA A 183 -10.96 15.78 10.87
N ASN A 184 -10.50 17.01 10.68
CA ASN A 184 -11.32 18.19 10.64
C ASN A 184 -10.82 19.07 9.48
N MET A 185 -11.71 19.45 8.55
CA MET A 185 -11.34 20.30 7.42
C MET A 185 -10.83 21.67 7.85
N SER A 186 -11.23 22.19 9.02
CA SER A 186 -10.66 23.42 9.57
C SER A 186 -9.20 23.24 10.00
N GLU A 187 -8.77 22.00 10.24
CA GLU A 187 -7.43 21.64 10.71
C GLU A 187 -6.51 21.19 9.57
N TRP A 188 -7.00 21.04 8.34
CA TRP A 188 -6.19 20.56 7.22
C TRP A 188 -5.04 21.50 6.89
N THR A 189 -5.29 22.81 6.86
CA THR A 189 -4.25 23.83 6.68
C THR A 189 -3.19 23.71 7.79
N GLU A 190 -3.62 23.64 9.06
CA GLU A 190 -2.69 23.48 10.18
C GLU A 190 -1.92 22.16 10.14
N SER A 191 -2.57 21.07 9.72
CA SER A 191 -1.94 19.75 9.65
C SER A 191 -0.85 19.70 8.58
N ILE A 192 -1.09 20.33 7.43
CA ILE A 192 -0.07 20.47 6.38
C ILE A 192 1.08 21.35 6.86
N ILE A 193 0.79 22.47 7.53
CA ILE A 193 1.84 23.33 8.11
C ILE A 193 2.67 22.54 9.13
N LYS A 194 2.05 21.79 10.03
CA LYS A 194 2.74 20.92 11.01
C LYS A 194 3.63 19.87 10.33
N LEU A 195 3.22 19.33 9.18
CA LEU A 195 4.06 18.42 8.39
C LEU A 195 5.25 19.14 7.75
N MET A 196 5.02 20.32 7.17
CA MET A 196 6.08 21.14 6.54
C MET A 196 7.09 21.69 7.56
N ASP A 197 6.66 21.95 8.80
CA ASP A 197 7.54 22.38 9.89
C ASP A 197 8.39 21.22 10.43
N LYS A 198 7.85 19.99 10.38
CA LYS A 198 8.51 18.80 10.92
C LYS A 198 9.46 18.14 9.94
N TYR A 199 9.16 18.20 8.65
CA TYR A 199 9.88 17.50 7.60
C TYR A 199 10.30 18.50 6.52
N ASP A 200 11.56 18.47 6.13
CA ASP A 200 12.10 19.31 5.05
C ASP A 200 12.41 18.49 3.77
N GLU A 201 12.87 19.19 2.72
CA GLU A 201 13.23 18.58 1.42
C GLU A 201 14.40 17.59 1.52
N GLU A 202 15.29 17.73 2.51
CA GLU A 202 16.42 16.82 2.70
C GLU A 202 16.00 15.55 3.43
N MET A 203 15.01 15.64 4.33
CA MET A 203 14.44 14.51 5.06
C MET A 203 13.49 13.65 4.21
N VAL A 204 12.72 14.28 3.31
CA VAL A 204 11.66 13.59 2.55
C VAL A 204 12.04 13.44 1.09
N LYS A 205 12.60 12.28 0.76
CA LYS A 205 12.95 11.92 -0.62
C LYS A 205 11.73 11.63 -1.49
N TYR A 206 10.68 11.04 -0.90
CA TYR A 206 9.44 10.68 -1.59
C TYR A 206 8.23 11.06 -0.75
N LEU A 207 7.26 11.69 -1.39
CA LEU A 207 5.91 11.89 -0.87
C LEU A 207 4.93 11.19 -1.81
N ILE A 208 4.15 10.28 -1.24
CA ILE A 208 3.21 9.44 -1.98
C ILE A 208 1.79 9.85 -1.57
N PRO A 209 1.02 10.47 -2.46
CA PRO A 209 -0.37 10.79 -2.17
C PRO A 209 -1.25 9.53 -2.24
N GLY A 210 -2.42 9.54 -1.59
CA GLY A 210 -3.39 8.45 -1.72
C GLY A 210 -3.87 8.24 -3.16
N HIS A 211 -3.90 9.32 -3.96
CA HIS A 211 -4.20 9.29 -5.39
C HIS A 211 -3.18 10.09 -6.20
N GLY A 212 -2.81 9.56 -7.37
CA GLY A 212 -1.91 10.22 -8.31
C GLY A 212 -0.45 9.80 -8.16
N LYS A 213 0.45 10.54 -8.83
CA LYS A 213 1.87 10.19 -8.90
C LYS A 213 2.62 10.58 -7.63
N ALA A 214 3.55 9.74 -7.22
CA ALA A 214 4.55 10.08 -6.21
C ALA A 214 5.37 11.32 -6.64
N GLY A 215 5.84 12.08 -5.68
CA GLY A 215 6.65 13.28 -5.89
C GLY A 215 7.54 13.57 -4.69
N THR A 216 7.90 14.83 -4.53
CA THR A 216 8.68 15.34 -3.39
C THR A 216 7.75 16.01 -2.37
N ILE A 217 8.31 16.46 -1.24
CA ILE A 217 7.55 17.21 -0.22
C ILE A 217 6.80 18.44 -0.76
N LYS A 218 7.24 18.99 -1.90
CA LYS A 218 6.54 20.05 -2.69
C LYS A 218 5.10 19.71 -3.09
N LEU A 219 4.67 18.46 -2.98
CA LEU A 219 3.24 18.13 -3.11
C LEU A 219 2.40 18.76 -1.97
N LEU A 220 2.97 18.98 -0.79
CA LEU A 220 2.31 19.70 0.30
C LEU A 220 2.02 21.16 -0.06
N ASP A 221 2.92 21.84 -0.79
CA ASP A 221 2.69 23.21 -1.27
C ASP A 221 1.46 23.28 -2.18
N LYS A 222 1.32 22.29 -3.08
CA LYS A 222 0.17 22.21 -3.99
C LYS A 222 -1.13 21.98 -3.21
N THR A 223 -1.11 21.08 -2.24
CA THR A 223 -2.28 20.81 -1.40
C THR A 223 -2.65 22.06 -0.60
N LEU A 224 -1.67 22.75 -0.01
CA LEU A 224 -1.90 23.99 0.73
C LEU A 224 -2.51 25.09 -0.16
N ALA A 225 -1.98 25.28 -1.37
CA ALA A 225 -2.52 26.24 -2.33
C ALA A 225 -4.00 25.95 -2.65
N LEU A 226 -4.35 24.68 -2.92
CA LEU A 226 -5.74 24.28 -3.20
C LEU A 226 -6.69 24.52 -2.03
N LEU A 227 -6.20 24.47 -0.78
CA LEU A 227 -7.01 24.76 0.40
C LEU A 227 -7.22 26.25 0.63
N LEU A 228 -6.25 27.07 0.26
CA LEU A 228 -6.33 28.53 0.38
C LEU A 228 -7.15 29.18 -0.74
N GLU A 229 -7.40 28.44 -1.84
CA GLU A 229 -8.26 28.87 -2.96
C GLU A 229 -9.77 28.64 -2.70
N LYS A 230 -10.14 27.92 -1.63
CA LYS A 230 -11.53 27.65 -1.24
C LYS A 230 -12.06 28.62 -0.19
#